data_AF-A0A1J5J0Y7-F1
#
_entry.id   AF-A0A1J5J0Y7-F1
#
_cell.length_a   1.000
_cell.length_b   1.000
_cell.length_c   1.000
_cell.angle_alpha   90.00
_cell.angle_beta   90.00
_cell.angle_gamma   90.00
#
_symmetry.space_group_name_H-M   'P 1'
#
loop_
_entity.id
_entity.type
_entity.pdbx_description
1 polymer ?
#
loop_
_entity_poly.entity_id
_entity_poly.type
_entity_poly.pdbx_seq_one_letter_code
_entity_poly.pdbx_strand_id
1 'polypeptide(L)'
;MPDIGLIELALIGLVGFLVLGPERLPEFFGQIGRIVRDGRAWLNGLKNQLAHEKSQLSNPINEVTSEIKASVENIVDVSKGDQRD
;
A
#
# COMPACT_ATOMS: atom_id res chain seq x y z
N MET A 1 20.52 7.79 -7.57
CA MET A 1 19.31 8.55 -7.20
C MET A 1 19.26 9.75 -8.14
N PRO A 2 18.11 10.26 -8.61
CA PRO A 2 18.11 11.48 -9.39
C PRO A 2 18.60 12.64 -8.50
N ASP A 3 19.78 13.18 -8.79
CA ASP A 3 20.34 14.37 -8.14
C ASP A 3 19.64 15.60 -8.74
N ILE A 4 18.39 15.85 -8.33
CA ILE A 4 17.64 17.06 -8.69
C ILE A 4 17.63 18.00 -7.48
N GLY A 5 18.34 19.11 -7.60
CA GLY A 5 18.33 20.21 -6.64
C GLY A 5 17.08 21.08 -6.74
N LEU A 6 16.86 21.94 -5.74
CA LEU A 6 15.73 22.89 -5.72
C LEU A 6 15.69 23.79 -6.96
N ILE A 7 16.86 24.19 -7.47
CA ILE A 7 16.97 25.05 -8.67
C ILE A 7 16.57 24.29 -9.94
N GLU A 8 16.98 23.04 -10.09
CA GLU A 8 16.63 22.21 -11.24
C GLU A 8 15.12 21.90 -11.25
N LEU A 9 14.54 21.64 -10.06
CA LEU A 9 13.09 21.49 -9.92
C LEU A 9 12.34 22.78 -10.31
N ALA A 10 12.84 23.94 -9.88
CA ALA A 10 12.26 25.23 -10.27
C ALA A 10 12.36 25.49 -11.78
N LEU A 11 13.47 25.11 -12.41
CA LEU A 11 13.66 25.23 -13.86
C LEU A 11 12.67 24.34 -14.63
N ILE A 12 12.51 23.08 -14.20
CA ILE A 12 11.51 22.17 -14.79
C ILE A 12 10.09 22.74 -14.61
N GLY A 13 9.80 23.29 -13.43
CA GLY A 13 8.53 23.97 -13.15
C GLY A 13 8.30 25.17 -14.08
N LEU A 14 9.32 25.99 -14.31
CA LEU A 14 9.26 27.14 -15.21
C LEU A 14 9.04 26.73 -16.67
N VAL A 15 9.78 25.72 -17.15
CA VAL A 15 9.60 25.18 -18.50
C VAL A 15 8.21 24.58 -18.66
N GLY A 16 7.76 23.76 -17.70
CA GLY A 16 6.41 23.20 -17.69
C GLY A 16 5.33 24.28 -17.68
N PHE A 17 5.54 25.35 -16.93
CA PHE A 17 4.66 26.51 -16.89
C PHE A 17 4.61 27.29 -18.20
N LEU A 18 5.74 27.42 -18.91
CA LEU A 18 5.77 28.05 -20.23
C LEU A 18 5.04 27.20 -21.28
N VAL A 19 5.20 25.87 -21.22
CA VAL A 19 4.61 24.93 -22.20
C VAL A 19 3.11 24.74 -22.00
N LEU A 20 2.67 24.47 -20.76
CA LEU A 20 1.25 24.30 -20.46
C LEU A 20 0.54 25.65 -20.28
N GLY A 21 1.25 26.67 -19.86
CA GLY A 21 0.72 27.97 -19.48
C GLY A 21 0.32 28.05 -17.99
N PRO A 22 0.36 29.27 -17.41
CA PRO A 22 -0.02 29.54 -16.02
C PRO A 22 -1.39 29.03 -15.62
N GLU A 23 -2.32 29.11 -16.56
CA GLU A 23 -3.75 28.90 -16.32
C GLU A 23 -4.10 27.41 -16.33
N ARG A 24 -3.34 26.60 -17.08
CA ARG A 24 -3.64 25.18 -17.26
C ARG A 24 -3.04 24.31 -16.17
N LEU A 25 -1.83 24.62 -15.70
CA LEU A 25 -1.21 23.89 -14.58
C LEU A 25 -2.09 23.77 -13.32
N PRO A 26 -2.68 24.85 -12.78
CA PRO A 26 -3.57 24.77 -11.61
C PRO A 26 -4.83 23.95 -11.90
N GLU A 27 -5.36 24.02 -13.12
CA GLU A 27 -6.49 23.19 -13.53
C GLU A 27 -6.12 21.70 -13.57
N PHE A 28 -4.94 21.34 -14.07
CA PHE A 28 -4.42 19.97 -14.06
C PHE A 28 -4.18 19.44 -12.64
N PHE A 29 -3.61 20.25 -11.73
CA PHE A 29 -3.46 19.86 -10.33
C PHE A 29 -4.83 19.64 -9.65
N GLY A 30 -5.83 20.45 -10.00
CA GLY A 30 -7.21 20.26 -9.54
C GLY A 30 -7.82 18.94 -10.02
N GLN A 31 -7.55 18.53 -11.26
CA GLN A 31 -8.00 17.25 -11.81
C GLN A 31 -7.32 16.05 -11.13
N ILE A 32 -5.99 16.09 -10.99
CA ILE A 32 -5.23 15.05 -10.27
C ILE A 32 -5.69 14.96 -8.81
N GLY A 33 -5.89 16.11 -8.16
CA GLY A 33 -6.38 16.18 -6.79
C GLY A 33 -7.75 15.53 -6.59
N ARG A 34 -8.66 15.69 -7.56
CA ARG A 34 -9.96 15.00 -7.55
C ARG A 34 -9.79 13.49 -7.65
N ILE A 35 -8.97 13.00 -8.57
CA ILE A 35 -8.69 11.57 -8.74
C ILE A 35 -8.08 10.97 -7.47
N VAL A 36 -7.11 11.66 -6.85
CA VAL A 36 -6.50 11.22 -5.59
C VAL A 36 -7.53 11.21 -4.44
N ARG A 37 -8.39 12.23 -4.38
CA ARG A 37 -9.45 12.31 -3.36
C ARG A 37 -10.45 11.17 -3.50
N ASP A 38 -10.86 10.89 -4.74
CA ASP A 38 -11.82 9.83 -5.04
C ASP A 38 -11.20 8.45 -4.79
N GLY A 39 -9.93 8.26 -5.18
CA GLY A 39 -9.16 7.07 -4.85
C GLY A 39 -9.01 6.85 -3.35
N ARG A 40 -8.74 7.92 -2.57
CA ARG A 40 -8.68 7.84 -1.10
C ARG A 40 -10.04 7.47 -0.49
N ALA A 41 -11.14 8.03 -1.01
CA ALA A 41 -12.49 7.68 -0.57
C ALA A 41 -12.83 6.21 -0.87
N TRP A 42 -12.46 5.72 -2.05
CA TRP A 42 -12.63 4.32 -2.44
C TRP A 42 -11.81 3.36 -1.56
N LEU A 43 -10.54 3.67 -1.32
CA LEU A 43 -9.69 2.91 -0.40
C LEU A 43 -10.22 2.90 1.03
N ASN A 44 -10.76 4.02 1.53
CA ASN A 44 -11.40 4.07 2.84
C ASN A 44 -12.68 3.23 2.89
N GLY A 45 -13.49 3.24 1.82
CA GLY A 45 -14.68 2.40 1.69
C GLY A 45 -14.33 0.91 1.67
N LEU A 46 -13.30 0.52 0.91
CA LEU A 46 -12.74 -0.84 0.91
C LEU A 46 -12.17 -1.21 2.27
N LYS A 47 -11.40 -0.32 2.91
CA LYS A 47 -10.84 -0.54 4.24
C LYS A 47 -11.93 -0.68 5.30
N ASN A 48 -13.03 0.04 5.20
CA ASN A 48 -14.16 -0.07 6.13
C ASN A 48 -14.94 -1.36 5.94
N GLN A 49 -15.17 -1.78 4.68
CA GLN A 49 -15.75 -3.09 4.36
C GLN A 49 -14.84 -4.22 4.84
N LEU A 50 -13.54 -4.14 4.53
CA LEU A 50 -12.56 -5.10 4.98
C LEU A 50 -12.38 -5.06 6.50
N ALA A 51 -12.54 -3.93 7.18
CA ALA A 51 -12.51 -3.89 8.64
C ALA A 51 -13.77 -4.51 9.25
N HIS A 52 -14.94 -4.29 8.65
CA HIS A 52 -16.19 -4.94 9.05
C HIS A 52 -16.12 -6.45 8.83
N GLU A 53 -15.63 -6.89 7.67
CA GLU A 53 -15.42 -8.31 7.37
C GLU A 53 -14.27 -8.88 8.19
N LYS A 54 -13.17 -8.16 8.43
CA LYS A 54 -12.05 -8.64 9.25
C LYS A 54 -12.46 -8.80 10.71
N SER A 55 -13.39 -8.02 11.24
CA SER A 55 -13.96 -8.30 12.57
C SER A 55 -14.74 -9.63 12.63
N GLN A 56 -15.28 -10.08 11.49
CA GLN A 56 -15.98 -11.36 11.34
C GLN A 56 -15.02 -12.50 10.90
N LEU A 57 -13.95 -12.17 10.17
CA LEU A 57 -12.90 -13.08 9.66
C LEU A 57 -11.70 -13.21 10.62
N SER A 58 -11.62 -12.43 11.70
CA SER A 58 -10.55 -12.56 12.70
C SER A 58 -10.66 -13.86 13.50
N ASN A 59 -11.85 -14.45 13.56
CA ASN A 59 -12.07 -15.78 14.13
C ASN A 59 -11.46 -16.89 13.23
N PRO A 60 -11.79 -16.99 11.92
CA PRO A 60 -11.24 -18.05 11.07
C PRO A 60 -9.75 -17.88 10.72
N ILE A 61 -9.22 -16.67 10.58
CA ILE A 61 -7.78 -16.49 10.24
C ILE A 61 -6.86 -16.91 11.40
N ASN A 62 -7.26 -16.67 12.65
CA ASN A 62 -6.50 -17.13 13.81
C ASN A 62 -6.55 -18.66 13.96
N GLU A 63 -7.67 -19.28 13.60
CA GLU A 63 -7.85 -20.73 13.60
C GLU A 63 -6.96 -21.41 12.54
N VAL A 64 -6.96 -20.91 11.30
CA VAL A 64 -6.08 -21.41 10.22
C VAL A 64 -4.60 -21.18 10.53
N THR A 65 -4.25 -20.02 11.11
CA THR A 65 -2.87 -19.75 11.55
C THR A 65 -2.45 -20.71 12.67
N SER A 66 -3.38 -21.10 13.56
CA SER A 66 -3.12 -22.05 14.64
C SER A 66 -2.94 -23.49 14.14
N GLU A 67 -3.75 -23.94 13.17
CA GLU A 67 -3.60 -25.27 12.55
C GLU A 67 -2.30 -25.38 11.75
N ILE A 68 -1.94 -24.34 10.99
CA ILE A 68 -0.67 -24.29 10.26
C ILE A 68 0.49 -24.27 11.26
N LYS A 69 0.42 -23.46 12.33
CA LYS A 69 1.48 -23.42 13.35
C LYS A 69 1.62 -24.76 14.05
N ALA A 70 0.52 -25.44 14.40
CA ALA A 70 0.54 -26.76 15.01
C ALA A 70 1.13 -27.83 14.07
N SER A 71 0.87 -27.72 12.77
CA SER A 71 1.42 -28.61 11.74
C SER A 71 2.90 -28.36 11.48
N VAL A 72 3.32 -27.09 11.43
CA VAL A 72 4.74 -26.69 11.29
C VAL A 72 5.52 -27.09 12.55
N GLU A 73 4.94 -26.92 13.74
CA GLU A 73 5.57 -27.30 15.01
C GLU A 73 5.75 -28.82 15.11
N ASN A 74 4.76 -29.61 14.67
CA ASN A 74 4.92 -31.08 14.52
C ASN A 74 6.00 -31.45 13.51
N ILE A 75 6.05 -30.82 12.33
CA ILE A 75 7.07 -31.12 11.31
C ILE A 75 8.48 -30.72 11.80
N VAL A 76 8.60 -29.59 12.52
CA VAL A 76 9.86 -29.11 13.08
C VAL A 76 10.35 -30.00 14.24
N ASP A 77 9.43 -30.52 15.05
CA ASP A 77 9.78 -31.44 16.16
C ASP A 77 10.14 -32.84 15.64
N VAL A 78 9.38 -33.36 14.66
CA VAL A 78 9.69 -34.61 13.95
C VAL A 78 11.05 -34.51 13.24
N SER A 79 11.37 -33.38 12.61
CA SER A 79 12.67 -33.16 11.97
C SER A 79 13.83 -32.94 12.94
N LYS A 80 13.55 -32.58 14.21
CA LYS A 80 14.56 -32.46 15.27
C LYS A 80 14.80 -33.76 16.04
N GLY A 81 13.83 -34.66 16.06
CA GLY A 81 13.94 -35.98 16.70
C GLY A 81 14.84 -36.98 15.96
N ASP A 82 15.00 -36.83 14.64
CA ASP A 82 15.71 -37.82 13.79
C ASP A 82 17.24 -37.64 13.73
N GLN A 83 17.80 -36.59 14.36
CA GLN A 83 19.26 -36.34 14.37
C GLN A 83 19.97 -36.72 15.68
N ARG A 84 19.40 -37.64 16.47
CA ARG A 84 19.97 -38.06 17.76
C ARG A 84 20.21 -39.55 17.96
N ASP A 85 19.96 -40.40 16.97
CA ASP A 85 20.35 -41.82 16.99
C ASP A 85 21.45 -42.14 15.97
#